data_AF-A0AAD5MST3-F1
#
_entry.id   AF-A0AAD5MST3-F1
#
_cell.length_a   1.000
_cell.length_b   1.000
_cell.length_c   1.000
_cell.angle_alpha   90.00
_cell.angle_beta   90.00
_cell.angle_gamma   90.00
#
_symmetry.space_group_name_H-M   'P 1'
#
loop_
_entity.id
_entity.type
_entity.pdbx_description
1 polymer ?
#
loop_
_entity_poly.entity_id
_entity_poly.type
_entity_poly.pdbx_seq_one_letter_code
_entity_poly.pdbx_strand_id
1 'polypeptide(L)'
;MLGRSALTGLRNFSDLAEKNISRKVVVIRNRNVAAWHPEPVFPYEHTRPVVKEITEDQGVVRRSNRWSRGPSNVQLKNIFYTTKHEWFTRTREERLRSVAAPTKQKS
;
A
#
# COMPACT_ATOMS: atom_id res chain seq x y z
N MET A 1 -57.12 -22.05 -16.06
CA MET A 1 -55.79 -22.65 -15.88
C MET A 1 -54.86 -21.58 -15.35
N LEU A 2 -54.21 -21.84 -14.20
CA LEU A 2 -53.51 -20.85 -13.39
C LEU A 2 -52.26 -20.28 -14.09
N GLY A 3 -52.15 -18.95 -14.08
CA GLY A 3 -50.95 -18.22 -14.49
C GLY A 3 -49.82 -18.41 -13.48
N ARG A 4 -48.67 -18.91 -13.94
CA ARG A 4 -47.46 -19.03 -13.13
C ARG A 4 -46.78 -17.67 -13.08
N SER A 5 -46.90 -16.99 -11.95
CA SER A 5 -46.16 -15.76 -11.66
C SER A 5 -44.69 -16.12 -11.42
N ALA A 6 -43.79 -15.65 -12.29
CA ALA A 6 -42.35 -15.81 -12.11
C ALA A 6 -41.88 -14.81 -11.05
N LEU A 7 -41.64 -15.30 -9.83
CA LEU A 7 -40.99 -14.52 -8.78
C LEU A 7 -39.51 -14.32 -9.16
N THR A 8 -39.20 -13.23 -9.84
CA THR A 8 -37.81 -12.74 -9.96
C THR A 8 -37.37 -12.23 -8.60
N GLY A 9 -36.73 -13.11 -7.82
CA GLY A 9 -36.09 -12.76 -6.57
C GLY A 9 -34.98 -11.74 -6.79
N LEU A 10 -35.16 -10.53 -6.25
CA LEU A 10 -34.07 -9.59 -6.06
C LEU A 10 -33.14 -10.18 -4.99
N ARG A 11 -31.98 -10.68 -5.41
CA ARG A 11 -30.92 -11.09 -4.48
C ARG A 11 -30.19 -9.82 -4.03
N ASN A 12 -30.52 -9.32 -2.86
CA ASN A 12 -29.73 -8.31 -2.17
C ASN A 12 -28.50 -9.00 -1.59
N PHE A 13 -27.33 -8.76 -2.18
CA PHE A 13 -26.05 -9.11 -1.56
C PHE A 13 -25.78 -8.07 -0.47
N SER A 14 -25.79 -8.51 0.79
CA SER A 14 -25.74 -7.68 1.98
C SER A 14 -24.37 -7.06 2.24
N ASP A 15 -24.44 -5.84 2.78
CA ASP A 15 -23.41 -4.98 3.34
C ASP A 15 -22.51 -5.65 4.38
N LEU A 16 -21.20 -5.66 4.12
CA LEU A 16 -20.16 -5.72 5.17
C LEU A 16 -18.90 -5.00 4.65
N ALA A 17 -18.97 -3.67 4.53
CA ALA A 17 -17.79 -2.80 4.57
C ALA A 17 -18.26 -1.35 4.68
N GLU A 18 -18.09 -0.78 5.86
CA GLU A 18 -18.34 0.61 6.16
C GLU A 18 -17.77 1.54 5.06
N LYS A 19 -18.59 2.51 4.65
CA LYS A 19 -18.20 3.70 3.85
C LYS A 19 -17.81 3.46 2.38
N ASN A 20 -18.67 2.78 1.62
CA ASN A 20 -18.77 3.01 0.16
C ASN A 20 -20.17 3.50 -0.20
N ILE A 21 -20.46 4.75 0.18
CA ILE A 21 -21.78 5.42 0.10
C ILE A 21 -22.38 5.47 -1.32
N SER A 22 -21.68 5.01 -2.36
CA SER A 22 -22.07 5.25 -3.75
C SER A 22 -21.80 4.08 -4.71
N ARG A 23 -21.37 2.90 -4.25
CA ARG A 23 -21.26 1.75 -5.18
C ARG A 23 -22.65 1.21 -5.47
N LYS A 24 -23.06 1.25 -6.74
CA LYS A 24 -24.39 0.79 -7.18
C LYS A 24 -24.25 -0.07 -8.42
N VAL A 25 -24.83 -1.26 -8.37
CA VAL A 25 -24.91 -2.17 -9.53
C VAL A 25 -26.36 -2.28 -9.96
N VAL A 26 -26.62 -2.10 -11.26
CA VAL A 26 -27.97 -2.19 -11.84
C VAL A 26 -27.94 -3.18 -13.01
N VAL A 27 -28.92 -4.07 -13.05
CA VAL A 27 -29.16 -4.95 -14.20
C VAL A 27 -30.16 -4.25 -15.12
N ILE A 28 -29.75 -3.99 -16.36
CA ILE A 28 -30.57 -3.36 -17.40
C ILE A 28 -31.43 -4.44 -18.07
N ARG A 29 -32.63 -4.07 -18.55
CA ARG A 29 -33.59 -5.00 -19.21
C ARG A 29 -33.01 -5.81 -20.37
N ASN A 30 -31.94 -5.33 -21.00
CA ASN A 30 -31.22 -6.00 -22.08
C ASN A 30 -30.19 -7.04 -21.58
N ARG A 31 -30.23 -7.44 -20.30
CA ARG A 31 -29.27 -8.36 -19.64
C ARG A 31 -27.86 -7.79 -19.49
N ASN A 32 -27.65 -6.48 -19.70
CA ASN A 32 -26.40 -5.82 -19.38
C ASN A 32 -26.34 -5.45 -17.90
N VAL A 33 -25.12 -5.38 -17.36
CA VAL A 33 -24.87 -4.93 -15.99
C VAL A 33 -24.13 -3.60 -16.05
N ALA A 34 -24.67 -2.59 -15.38
CA ALA A 34 -24.00 -1.30 -15.18
C ALA A 34 -23.54 -1.20 -13.73
N ALA A 35 -22.29 -0.78 -13.53
CA ALA A 35 -21.71 -0.56 -12.21
C ALA A 35 -21.29 0.91 -12.09
N TRP A 36 -21.86 1.59 -11.09
CA TRP A 36 -21.46 2.93 -10.66
C TRP A 36 -20.54 2.78 -9.45
N HIS A 37 -19.29 3.22 -9.57
CA HIS A 37 -18.27 3.10 -8.53
C HIS A 37 -17.40 4.38 -8.47
N PRO A 38 -17.94 5.52 -8.02
CA PRO A 38 -17.13 6.71 -7.93
C PRO A 38 -16.02 6.52 -6.89
N GLU A 39 -14.91 7.23 -7.08
CA GLU A 39 -13.76 7.15 -6.18
C GLU A 39 -14.13 7.71 -4.79
N PRO A 40 -13.87 6.97 -3.70
CA PRO A 40 -14.14 7.45 -2.36
C PRO A 40 -13.14 8.55 -1.96
N VAL A 41 -13.65 9.69 -1.51
CA VAL A 41 -12.82 10.78 -0.96
C VAL A 41 -12.50 10.47 0.51
N PHE A 42 -11.25 10.70 0.92
CA PHE A 42 -10.85 10.61 2.32
C PHE A 42 -11.37 11.83 3.12
N PRO A 43 -12.20 11.65 4.15
CA PRO A 43 -12.73 12.76 4.96
C PRO A 43 -11.62 13.48 5.73
N TYR A 44 -11.77 14.79 5.92
CA TYR A 44 -10.76 15.60 6.61
C TYR A 44 -10.62 15.22 8.08
N GLU A 45 -11.71 14.84 8.74
CA GLU A 45 -11.74 14.46 10.16
C GLU A 45 -10.90 13.20 10.46
N HIS A 46 -10.58 12.42 9.42
CA HIS A 46 -9.73 11.23 9.52
C HIS A 46 -8.24 11.55 9.24
N THR A 47 -7.91 12.80 8.92
CA THR A 47 -6.52 13.24 8.72
C THR A 47 -5.90 13.67 10.05
N ARG A 48 -4.56 13.70 10.10
CA ARG A 48 -3.82 14.30 11.21
C ARG A 48 -3.16 15.58 10.71
N PRO A 49 -3.07 16.64 11.53
CA PRO A 49 -2.36 17.85 11.14
C PRO A 49 -0.89 17.53 10.87
N VAL A 50 -0.33 18.18 9.86
CA VAL A 50 1.12 18.09 9.57
C VAL A 50 1.87 18.80 10.67
N VAL A 51 2.70 18.06 11.43
CA VAL A 51 3.59 18.64 12.43
C VAL A 51 4.71 19.36 11.70
N LYS A 52 4.80 20.69 11.89
CA LYS A 52 5.93 21.48 11.41
C LYS A 52 7.03 21.40 12.46
N GLU A 53 8.07 20.61 12.20
CA GLU A 53 9.28 20.64 13.02
C GLU A 53 9.97 21.98 12.77
N ILE A 54 9.84 22.91 13.72
CA ILE A 54 10.62 24.15 13.74
C ILE A 54 12.04 23.74 14.11
N THR A 55 12.81 23.32 13.12
CA THR A 55 14.25 23.20 13.31
C THR A 55 14.75 24.63 13.33
N GLU A 56 15.05 25.17 14.51
CA GLU A 56 15.85 26.38 14.58
C GLU A 56 17.13 26.09 13.81
N ASP A 57 17.32 26.77 12.68
CA ASP A 57 18.50 26.66 11.85
C ASP A 57 19.71 27.06 12.68
N GLN A 58 20.27 26.07 13.40
CA GLN A 58 21.58 26.17 14.02
C GLN A 58 22.55 26.28 12.84
N GLY A 59 22.84 27.53 12.43
CA GLY A 59 23.57 27.99 11.25
C GLY A 59 25.03 27.53 11.15
N VAL A 60 25.36 26.39 11.74
CA VAL A 60 26.63 25.70 11.59
C VAL A 60 26.34 24.21 11.53
N VAL A 61 25.83 23.71 10.40
CA VAL A 61 25.86 22.28 10.07
C VAL A 61 27.33 21.91 9.85
N ARG A 62 28.05 21.78 10.98
CA ARG A 62 29.37 21.16 10.99
C ARG A 62 29.14 19.75 10.49
N ARG A 63 29.95 19.36 9.51
CA ARG A 63 30.03 18.02 8.91
C ARG A 63 30.51 16.96 9.93
N SER A 64 30.11 17.07 11.20
CA SER A 64 30.60 16.31 12.35
C SER A 64 30.15 14.86 12.34
N ASN A 65 29.08 14.54 11.61
CA ASN A 65 28.59 13.16 11.45
C ASN A 65 29.09 12.50 10.16
N ARG A 66 30.27 12.87 9.65
CA ARG A 66 30.92 12.10 8.58
C ARG A 66 31.47 10.81 9.17
N TRP A 67 30.62 9.81 9.37
CA TRP A 67 31.04 8.46 9.73
C TRP A 67 32.06 7.98 8.69
N SER A 68 33.33 7.83 9.09
CA SER A 68 34.40 7.41 8.18
C SER A 68 34.13 6.06 7.53
N ARG A 69 33.32 5.19 8.16
CA ARG A 69 32.94 3.85 7.69
C ARG A 69 31.42 3.60 7.65
N GLY A 70 30.60 4.65 7.76
CA GLY A 70 29.13 4.52 7.87
C GLY A 70 28.63 4.07 9.26
N PRO A 71 27.31 3.89 9.43
CA PRO A 71 26.71 3.41 10.67
C PRO A 71 27.06 1.94 10.93
N SER A 72 27.11 1.55 12.20
CA SER A 72 27.35 0.16 12.59
C SER A 72 26.17 -0.75 12.27
N ASN A 73 26.42 -2.05 12.05
CA ASN A 73 25.36 -3.04 11.80
C ASN A 73 24.34 -3.14 12.96
N VAL A 74 24.74 -2.81 14.19
CA VAL A 74 23.84 -2.75 15.34
C VAL A 74 22.87 -1.56 15.21
N GLN A 75 23.36 -0.40 14.77
CA GLN A 75 22.50 0.75 14.49
C GLN A 75 21.52 0.44 13.36
N LEU A 76 22.01 -0.18 12.28
CA LEU A 76 21.17 -0.57 11.15
C LEU A 76 20.07 -1.56 11.55
N LYS A 77 20.42 -2.57 12.36
CA LYS A 77 19.46 -3.50 12.96
C LYS A 77 18.33 -2.76 13.70
N ASN A 78 18.69 -1.79 14.52
CA ASN A 78 17.73 -1.08 15.37
C ASN A 78 16.86 -0.08 14.59
N ILE A 79 17.41 0.61 13.59
CA ILE A 79 16.68 1.57 12.75
C ILE A 79 15.65 0.87 11.87
N PHE A 80 16.06 -0.23 11.23
CA PHE A 80 15.23 -0.92 10.26
C PHE A 80 14.40 -2.07 10.85
N TYR A 81 14.53 -2.31 12.17
CA TYR A 81 13.86 -3.43 12.85
C TYR A 81 14.15 -4.79 12.19
N THR A 82 15.40 -4.98 11.77
CA THR A 82 15.89 -6.18 11.07
C THR A 82 16.78 -7.04 11.98
N THR A 83 17.40 -8.08 11.42
CA THR A 83 18.46 -8.83 12.10
C THR A 83 19.84 -8.28 11.76
N LYS A 84 20.83 -8.52 12.64
CA LYS A 84 22.23 -8.10 12.37
C LYS A 84 22.84 -8.83 11.15
N HIS A 85 22.31 -9.99 10.79
CA HIS A 85 22.87 -10.89 9.78
C HIS A 85 22.67 -10.37 8.35
N GLU A 86 21.60 -9.60 8.13
CA GLU A 86 21.29 -8.96 6.85
C GLU A 86 22.32 -7.91 6.42
N TRP A 87 23.02 -7.33 7.40
CA TRP A 87 23.97 -6.23 7.19
C TRP A 87 25.43 -6.70 7.03
N PHE A 88 25.70 -8.01 7.10
CA PHE A 88 27.01 -8.53 6.74
C PHE A 88 27.13 -8.70 5.23
N THR A 89 28.34 -8.48 4.70
CA THR A 89 28.60 -8.68 3.29
C THR A 89 28.47 -10.15 2.93
N ARG A 90 27.78 -10.42 1.82
CA ARG A 90 27.71 -11.76 1.23
C ARG A 90 29.06 -12.20 0.70
N THR A 91 29.27 -13.51 0.56
CA THR A 91 30.48 -14.04 -0.06
C THR A 91 30.50 -13.75 -1.55
N ARG A 92 31.68 -13.87 -2.18
CA ARG A 92 31.83 -13.64 -3.62
C ARG A 92 30.99 -14.63 -4.43
N GLU A 93 30.98 -15.88 -4.01
CA GLU A 93 30.30 -16.99 -4.68
C GLU A 93 28.79 -16.78 -4.69
N GLU A 94 28.24 -16.32 -3.57
CA GLU A 94 26.82 -16.00 -3.46
C GLU A 94 26.43 -14.84 -4.38
N ARG A 95 27.25 -13.78 -4.43
CA ARG A 95 27.03 -12.66 -5.35
C ARG A 95 27.03 -13.09 -6.80
N LEU A 96 27.99 -13.94 -7.20
CA LEU A 96 28.09 -14.43 -8.57
C LEU A 96 26.85 -15.21 -9.02
N ARG A 97 26.23 -15.96 -8.11
CA ARG A 97 24.97 -16.68 -8.37
C ARG A 97 23.78 -15.74 -8.55
N SER A 98 23.84 -14.52 -8.00
CA SER A 98 22.75 -13.53 -8.05
C SER A 98 22.87 -12.49 -9.17
N VAL A 99 23.91 -12.53 -10.02
CA VAL A 99 24.15 -11.50 -11.06
C VAL A 99 23.19 -11.60 -12.26
N ALA A 100 22.44 -12.70 -12.39
CA ALA A 100 21.47 -12.81 -13.47
C ALA A 100 20.35 -11.77 -13.30
N ALA A 101 20.11 -10.98 -14.36
CA ALA A 101 18.99 -10.06 -14.38
C ALA A 101 17.67 -10.85 -14.23
N PRO A 102 16.74 -10.42 -13.37
CA PRO A 102 15.45 -11.07 -13.26
C PRO A 102 14.72 -10.96 -14.60
N THR A 103 14.04 -12.04 -15.00
CA THR A 103 13.25 -12.03 -16.24
C THR A 103 12.11 -11.04 -16.10
N LYS A 104 12.02 -10.07 -17.02
CA LYS A 104 10.92 -9.10 -17.06
C LYS A 104 9.59 -9.87 -17.19
N GLN A 105 8.61 -9.53 -16.35
CA GLN A 105 7.25 -10.03 -16.55
C GLN A 105 6.65 -9.41 -17.82
N LYS A 106 6.02 -10.23 -18.67
CA LYS A 106 5.34 -9.75 -19.88
C LYS A 106 4.08 -9.00 -19.43
N SER A 107 3.94 -7.76 -19.90
CA SER A 107 2.72 -6.95 -19.74
C SER A 107 1.60 -7.48 -20.61
#